data_AF-A0A7V9RJJ9-F1
#
_entry.id   AF-A0A7V9RJJ9-F1
#
_cell.length_a   1.000
_cell.length_b   1.000
_cell.length_c   1.000
_cell.angle_alpha   90.00
_cell.angle_beta   90.00
_cell.angle_gamma   90.00
#
_symmetry.space_group_name_H-M   'P 1'
#
loop_
_entity.id
_entity.type
_entity.pdbx_description
1 polymer ?
#
loop_
_entity_poly.entity_id
_entity_poly.type
_entity_poly.pdbx_seq_one_letter_code
_entity_poly.pdbx_strand_id
1 'polypeptide(L)'
;MTETEFQAECLRRFDRIEAMLEHLLGDTTGALLRQVARVVGSNEFVAAEVTALAETDTRLREALKSAIGLESATRRLGKLLARCEGRSMGGVLVARHGDSNVGGVWGVKLTLPLAAASIRFDHAGTFTERETHGISPPL
;
A
#
# COMPACT_ATOMS: atom_id res chain seq x y z
N MET A 1 38.17 12.56 18.60
CA MET A 1 36.71 12.58 18.46
C MET A 1 36.15 13.41 19.60
N THR A 2 35.65 14.60 19.32
CA THR A 2 34.99 15.46 20.29
C THR A 2 33.57 14.96 20.57
N GLU A 3 32.96 15.43 21.65
CA GLU A 3 31.56 15.10 21.99
C GLU A 3 30.59 15.49 20.87
N THR A 4 30.84 16.61 20.20
CA THR A 4 30.09 17.07 19.02
C THR A 4 30.27 16.16 17.81
N GLU A 5 31.47 15.66 17.56
CA GLU A 5 31.73 14.68 16.48
C GLU A 5 31.02 13.35 16.74
N PHE A 6 30.98 12.90 17.99
CA PHE A 6 30.28 11.69 18.40
C PHE A 6 28.76 11.83 18.26
N GLN A 7 28.16 12.94 18.71
CA GLN A 7 26.72 13.21 18.54
C GLN A 7 26.31 13.27 17.07
N ALA A 8 27.12 13.92 16.22
CA ALA A 8 26.86 13.99 14.79
C ALA A 8 26.91 12.61 14.12
N GLU A 9 27.81 11.73 14.56
CA GLU A 9 27.88 10.36 14.05
C GLU A 9 26.69 9.51 14.49
N CYS A 10 26.24 9.65 15.74
CA CYS A 10 25.03 8.98 16.24
C CYS A 10 23.79 9.38 15.42
N LEU A 11 23.59 10.68 15.16
CA LEU A 11 22.46 11.15 14.35
C LEU A 11 22.49 10.59 12.92
N ARG A 12 23.65 10.64 12.23
CA ARG A 12 23.79 10.03 10.90
C ARG A 12 23.48 8.53 10.90
N ARG A 13 23.82 7.84 11.99
CA ARG A 13 23.55 6.41 12.13
C ARG A 13 22.06 6.15 12.36
N PHE A 14 21.37 6.99 13.14
CA PHE A 14 19.92 6.93 13.30
C PHE A 14 19.19 7.20 11.99
N ASP A 15 19.53 8.26 11.26
CA ASP A 15 18.92 8.57 9.96
C ASP A 15 19.07 7.41 8.97
N ARG A 16 20.25 6.76 8.97
CA ARG A 16 20.50 5.59 8.12
C ARG A 16 19.65 4.39 8.52
N ILE A 17 19.51 4.14 9.82
CA ILE A 17 18.67 3.04 10.34
C ILE A 17 17.20 3.32 10.00
N GLU A 18 16.73 4.56 10.18
CA GLU A 18 15.36 4.95 9.82
C GLU A 18 15.10 4.74 8.33
N ALA A 19 15.99 5.21 7.45
CA ALA A 19 15.85 5.00 6.01
C ALA A 19 15.85 3.50 5.62
N MET A 20 16.69 2.68 6.26
CA MET A 20 16.70 1.23 6.04
C MET A 20 15.40 0.56 6.51
N LEU A 21 14.87 0.98 7.67
CA LEU A 21 13.60 0.49 8.19
C LEU A 21 12.44 0.91 7.29
N GLU A 22 12.43 2.15 6.80
CA GLU A 22 11.42 2.62 5.85
C GLU A 22 11.46 1.84 4.54
N HIS A 23 12.64 1.51 4.03
CA HIS A 23 12.80 0.70 2.84
C HIS A 23 12.25 -0.73 3.03
N LEU A 24 12.67 -1.42 4.10
CA LEU A 24 12.22 -2.77 4.43
C LEU A 24 10.71 -2.85 4.72
N LEU A 25 10.18 -1.86 5.44
CA LEU A 25 8.75 -1.74 5.72
C LEU A 25 7.96 -1.40 4.45
N GLY A 26 8.51 -0.59 3.55
CA GLY A 26 7.94 -0.26 2.26
C GLY A 26 7.80 -1.51 1.38
N ASP A 27 8.82 -2.36 1.36
CA ASP A 27 8.82 -3.60 0.58
C ASP A 27 7.82 -4.63 1.10
N THR A 28 7.75 -4.81 2.42
CA THR A 28 6.78 -5.75 3.05
C THR A 28 5.35 -5.25 2.93
N THR A 29 5.12 -3.94 3.14
CA THR A 29 3.80 -3.32 2.96
C THR A 29 3.35 -3.40 1.50
N GLY A 30 4.23 -3.06 0.55
CA GLY A 30 3.94 -3.18 -0.87
C GLY A 30 3.65 -4.62 -1.31
N ALA A 31 4.40 -5.60 -0.77
CA ALA A 31 4.15 -7.02 -1.04
C ALA A 31 2.77 -7.47 -0.51
N LEU A 32 2.40 -7.06 0.71
CA LEU A 32 1.07 -7.31 1.25
C LEU A 32 -0.01 -6.69 0.35
N LEU A 33 0.10 -5.41 0.01
CA LEU A 33 -0.91 -4.72 -0.79
C LEU A 33 -1.07 -5.32 -2.19
N ARG A 34 0.01 -5.80 -2.81
CA ARG A 34 -0.07 -6.55 -4.08
C ARG A 34 -0.83 -7.86 -3.93
N GLN A 35 -0.60 -8.58 -2.83
CA GLN A 35 -1.30 -9.83 -2.58
C GLN A 35 -2.78 -9.60 -2.24
N VAL A 36 -3.10 -8.51 -1.52
CA VAL A 36 -4.48 -8.06 -1.33
C VAL A 36 -5.12 -7.77 -2.69
N ALA A 37 -4.51 -6.91 -3.51
CA ALA A 37 -5.02 -6.55 -4.85
C ALA A 37 -5.22 -7.77 -5.76
N ARG A 38 -4.35 -8.77 -5.68
CA ARG A 38 -4.52 -10.03 -6.41
C ARG A 38 -5.78 -10.79 -5.97
N VAL A 39 -6.08 -10.81 -4.67
CA VAL A 39 -7.17 -11.61 -4.12
C VAL A 39 -8.52 -10.88 -4.24
N VAL A 40 -8.56 -9.58 -3.95
CA VAL A 40 -9.80 -8.78 -4.04
C VAL A 40 -10.10 -8.29 -5.46
N GLY A 41 -9.08 -8.21 -6.31
CA GLY A 41 -9.21 -7.66 -7.66
C GLY A 41 -9.51 -6.17 -7.66
N SER A 42 -10.50 -5.77 -8.46
CA SER A 42 -11.01 -4.38 -8.54
C SER A 42 -12.20 -4.13 -7.62
N ASN A 43 -12.54 -5.07 -6.74
CA ASN A 43 -13.67 -4.93 -5.84
C ASN A 43 -13.34 -4.08 -4.63
N GLU A 44 -14.37 -3.42 -4.10
CA GLU A 44 -14.31 -2.85 -2.76
C GLU A 44 -14.27 -3.97 -1.72
N PHE A 45 -13.60 -3.71 -0.60
CA PHE A 45 -13.47 -4.68 0.47
C PHE A 45 -13.34 -4.00 1.84
N VAL A 46 -13.63 -4.76 2.89
CA VAL A 46 -13.28 -4.40 4.28
C VAL A 46 -12.13 -5.26 4.78
N ALA A 47 -11.38 -4.78 5.77
CA ALA A 47 -10.24 -5.52 6.33
C ALA A 47 -10.64 -6.91 6.89
N ALA A 48 -11.89 -7.06 7.36
CA ALA A 48 -12.41 -8.33 7.86
C ALA A 48 -12.52 -9.39 6.74
N GLU A 49 -12.96 -9.01 5.54
CA GLU A 49 -13.08 -9.91 4.40
C GLU A 49 -11.72 -10.41 3.94
N VAL A 50 -10.72 -9.52 3.83
CA VAL A 50 -9.34 -9.91 3.48
C VAL A 50 -8.77 -10.89 4.50
N THR A 51 -9.06 -10.67 5.79
CA THR A 51 -8.60 -11.57 6.86
C THR A 51 -9.28 -12.94 6.76
N ALA A 52 -10.57 -12.98 6.45
CA ALA A 52 -11.29 -14.24 6.21
C ALA A 52 -10.79 -14.97 4.96
N LEU A 53 -10.49 -14.25 3.87
CA LEU A 53 -9.91 -14.84 2.66
C LEU A 53 -8.54 -15.47 2.92
N ALA A 54 -7.76 -14.93 3.85
CA ALA A 54 -6.48 -15.49 4.25
C ALA A 54 -6.58 -16.87 4.94
N GLU A 55 -7.77 -17.27 5.39
CA GLU A 55 -7.99 -18.63 5.90
C GLU A 55 -7.88 -19.68 4.78
N THR A 56 -8.15 -19.27 3.53
CA THR A 56 -8.15 -20.16 2.35
C THR A 56 -7.02 -19.87 1.37
N ASP A 57 -6.47 -18.65 1.34
CA ASP A 57 -5.29 -18.29 0.53
C ASP A 57 -4.01 -18.25 1.37
N THR A 58 -3.15 -19.27 1.20
CA THR A 58 -1.88 -19.39 1.93
C THR A 58 -0.92 -18.22 1.65
N ARG A 59 -0.90 -17.68 0.43
CA ARG A 59 0.01 -16.58 0.07
C ARG A 59 -0.41 -15.28 0.74
N LEU A 60 -1.71 -15.01 0.79
CA LEU A 60 -2.27 -13.87 1.52
C LEU A 60 -2.00 -13.99 3.02
N ARG A 61 -2.17 -15.19 3.57
CA ARG A 61 -1.86 -15.47 4.98
C ARG A 61 -0.41 -15.19 5.33
N GLU A 62 0.55 -15.67 4.54
CA GLU A 62 1.97 -15.41 4.78
C GLU A 62 2.32 -13.92 4.60
N ALA A 63 1.70 -13.24 3.63
CA ALA A 63 1.87 -11.80 3.44
C ALA A 63 1.36 -10.99 4.65
N LEU A 64 0.18 -11.34 5.18
CA LEU A 64 -0.36 -10.72 6.40
C LEU A 64 0.55 -10.99 7.60
N LYS A 65 0.97 -12.24 7.79
CA LYS A 65 1.89 -12.64 8.86
C LYS A 65 3.19 -11.85 8.81
N SER A 66 3.78 -11.70 7.63
CA SER A 66 5.05 -10.99 7.44
C SER A 66 4.94 -9.49 7.66
N ALA A 67 3.87 -8.85 7.17
CA ALA A 67 3.74 -7.39 7.23
C ALA A 67 3.15 -6.88 8.56
N ILE A 68 2.18 -7.59 9.12
CA ILE A 68 1.42 -7.14 10.29
C ILE A 68 1.17 -8.23 11.33
N GLY A 69 1.71 -9.43 11.18
CA GLY A 69 1.38 -10.56 12.05
C GLY A 69 -0.07 -11.04 11.89
N LEU A 70 -0.40 -12.19 12.49
CA LEU A 70 -1.74 -12.75 12.44
C LEU A 70 -2.62 -12.32 13.62
N GLU A 71 -2.01 -11.98 14.76
CA GLU A 71 -2.74 -11.49 15.92
C GLU A 71 -3.37 -10.13 15.62
N SER A 72 -4.69 -10.04 15.82
CA SER A 72 -5.48 -8.83 15.51
C SER A 72 -5.29 -8.34 14.06
N ALA A 73 -5.09 -9.25 13.10
CA ALA A 73 -4.83 -8.94 11.69
C ALA A 73 -5.83 -7.95 11.10
N THR A 74 -7.14 -8.12 11.35
CA THR A 74 -8.19 -7.21 10.87
C THR A 74 -7.96 -5.76 11.29
N ARG A 75 -7.72 -5.52 12.59
CA ARG A 75 -7.51 -4.17 13.13
C ARG A 75 -6.21 -3.56 12.61
N ARG A 76 -5.15 -4.37 12.52
CA ARG A 76 -3.83 -3.92 12.05
C ARG A 76 -3.85 -3.62 10.56
N LEU A 77 -4.55 -4.42 9.77
CA LEU A 77 -4.77 -4.19 8.34
C LEU A 77 -5.54 -2.90 8.10
N GLY A 78 -6.65 -2.67 8.81
CA GLY A 78 -7.40 -1.40 8.70
C GLY A 78 -6.54 -0.16 8.99
N LYS A 79 -5.69 -0.23 10.02
CA LYS A 79 -4.72 0.84 10.33
C LYS A 79 -3.66 1.01 9.23
N LEU A 80 -3.16 -0.10 8.67
CA LEU A 80 -2.18 -0.07 7.59
C LEU A 80 -2.78 0.58 6.34
N LEU A 81 -4.02 0.23 5.97
CA LEU A 81 -4.72 0.81 4.84
C LEU A 81 -4.91 2.32 5.02
N ALA A 82 -5.35 2.76 6.20
CA ALA A 82 -5.47 4.19 6.51
C ALA A 82 -4.13 4.94 6.42
N ARG A 83 -3.00 4.29 6.78
CA ARG A 83 -1.65 4.88 6.61
C ARG A 83 -1.19 4.93 5.16
N CYS A 84 -1.70 4.04 4.31
CA CYS A 84 -1.33 3.95 2.89
C CYS A 84 -2.32 4.71 1.98
N GLU A 85 -3.41 5.24 2.53
CA GLU A 85 -4.43 5.96 1.76
C GLU A 85 -3.80 7.10 0.95
N GLY A 86 -4.09 7.10 -0.36
CA GLY A 86 -3.54 8.09 -1.30
C GLY A 86 -2.04 7.94 -1.62
N ARG A 87 -1.37 6.92 -1.07
CA ARG A 87 0.05 6.64 -1.32
C ARG A 87 0.21 5.42 -2.21
N SER A 88 1.08 5.53 -3.22
CA SER A 88 1.48 4.38 -4.03
C SER A 88 2.56 3.59 -3.28
N MET A 89 2.24 2.36 -2.88
CA MET A 89 3.12 1.46 -2.13
C MET A 89 3.32 0.18 -2.94
N GLY A 90 4.55 -0.05 -3.41
CA GLY A 90 4.87 -1.26 -4.17
C GLY A 90 4.07 -1.43 -5.47
N GLY A 91 3.70 -0.33 -6.14
CA GLY A 91 2.88 -0.36 -7.36
C GLY A 91 1.38 -0.57 -7.08
N VAL A 92 0.93 -0.35 -5.85
CA VAL A 92 -0.48 -0.40 -5.46
C VAL A 92 -0.86 0.92 -4.83
N LEU A 93 -1.97 1.48 -5.30
CA LEU A 93 -2.61 2.63 -4.68
C LEU A 93 -3.84 2.18 -3.92
N VAL A 94 -3.97 2.66 -2.68
CA VAL A 94 -5.08 2.37 -1.77
C VAL A 94 -5.96 3.60 -1.65
N ALA A 95 -7.27 3.43 -1.77
CA ALA A 95 -8.26 4.48 -1.58
C ALA A 95 -9.37 4.01 -0.63
N ARG A 96 -9.89 4.92 0.18
CA ARG A 96 -11.07 4.69 1.00
C ARG A 96 -12.31 5.15 0.24
N HIS A 97 -13.34 4.31 0.18
CA HIS A 97 -14.61 4.60 -0.50
C HIS A 97 -15.72 4.98 0.49
N GLY A 98 -15.59 4.59 1.75
CA GLY A 98 -16.55 4.94 2.78
C GLY A 98 -16.38 4.14 4.06
N ASP A 99 -17.49 3.93 4.75
CA ASP A 99 -17.59 3.18 5.99
C ASP A 99 -18.74 2.19 5.93
N SER A 100 -18.56 1.06 6.63
CA SER A 100 -19.56 0.02 6.83
C SER A 100 -19.72 -0.24 8.33
N ASN A 101 -20.71 -1.06 8.70
CA ASN A 101 -20.93 -1.48 10.08
C ASN A 101 -19.75 -2.31 10.67
N VAL A 102 -18.84 -2.79 9.82
CA VAL A 102 -17.69 -3.62 10.20
C VAL A 102 -16.34 -2.91 9.99
N GLY A 103 -16.34 -1.65 9.54
CA GLY A 103 -15.16 -0.82 9.36
C GLY A 103 -15.12 -0.08 8.02
N GLY A 104 -13.99 0.58 7.73
CA GLY A 104 -13.78 1.31 6.48
C GLY A 104 -13.83 0.40 5.26
N VAL A 105 -14.44 0.91 4.19
CA VAL A 105 -14.51 0.27 2.86
C VAL A 105 -13.37 0.80 2.00
N TRP A 106 -12.58 -0.10 1.44
CA TRP A 106 -11.34 0.18 0.74
C TRP A 106 -11.36 -0.35 -0.69
N GLY A 107 -10.61 0.29 -1.56
CA GLY A 107 -10.31 -0.16 -2.91
C GLY A 107 -8.81 -0.12 -3.15
N VAL A 108 -8.32 -1.01 -4.02
CA VAL A 108 -6.92 -1.04 -4.45
C VAL A 108 -6.82 -1.04 -5.96
N LYS A 109 -5.81 -0.34 -6.48
CA LYS A 109 -5.51 -0.30 -7.91
C LYS A 109 -4.02 -0.54 -8.13
N LEU A 110 -3.69 -1.41 -9.08
CA LEU A 110 -2.33 -1.56 -9.55
C LEU A 110 -1.93 -0.31 -10.34
N THR A 111 -0.90 0.39 -9.88
CA THR A 111 -0.25 1.45 -10.61
C THR A 111 0.87 0.83 -11.42
N LEU A 112 0.74 0.89 -12.75
CA LEU A 112 1.85 0.52 -13.64
C LEU A 112 3.10 1.34 -13.24
N PRO A 113 4.31 0.76 -13.30
CA PRO A 113 5.53 1.51 -13.03
C PRO A 113 5.55 2.74 -13.94
N LEU A 114 5.53 3.91 -13.32
CA LEU A 114 5.47 5.22 -13.97
C LEU A 114 6.72 5.45 -14.83
N ALA A 115 6.69 4.97 -16.07
CA ALA A 115 6.92 5.87 -17.18
C ALA A 115 5.52 6.36 -17.61
N ALA A 116 5.16 7.59 -17.24
CA ALA A 116 3.93 8.30 -17.62
C ALA A 116 2.58 7.75 -17.12
N ALA A 117 2.08 8.27 -15.98
CA ALA A 117 0.66 8.59 -15.79
C ALA A 117 0.43 9.25 -14.43
N SER A 118 0.23 10.57 -14.40
CA SER A 118 -0.30 11.26 -13.23
C SER A 118 -1.77 10.87 -13.03
N ILE A 119 -2.05 9.92 -12.13
CA ILE A 119 -3.42 9.57 -11.74
C ILE A 119 -3.85 10.54 -10.64
N ARG A 120 -4.91 11.33 -10.90
CA ARG A 120 -5.62 12.13 -9.89
C ARG A 120 -6.99 11.51 -9.63
N PHE A 121 -7.49 11.65 -8.40
CA PHE A 121 -8.78 11.14 -7.95
C PHE A 121 -9.77 12.29 -7.78
N ASP A 122 -10.94 12.13 -8.37
CA ASP A 122 -12.10 12.99 -8.23
C ASP A 122 -12.90 12.57 -7.00
N HIS A 123 -13.41 13.54 -6.23
CA HIS A 123 -14.23 13.32 -5.02
C HIS A 123 -15.55 12.54 -5.23
N ALA A 124 -15.90 12.18 -6.47
CA ALA A 124 -17.18 11.57 -6.83
C ALA A 124 -17.12 10.05 -7.08
N GLY A 125 -15.95 9.40 -6.92
CA GLY A 125 -15.84 7.95 -7.11
C GLY A 125 -16.17 7.44 -8.52
N THR A 126 -16.29 8.34 -9.51
CA THR A 126 -16.56 7.97 -10.90
C THR A 126 -15.27 8.05 -11.71
N PHE A 127 -14.85 6.90 -12.23
CA PHE A 127 -13.68 6.76 -13.09
C PHE A 127 -13.94 7.41 -14.45
N THR A 128 -13.22 8.48 -14.78
CA THR A 128 -13.09 8.91 -16.18
C THR A 128 -11.71 8.54 -16.67
N GLU A 129 -11.65 7.45 -17.45
CA GLU A 129 -10.52 7.18 -18.31
C GLU A 129 -10.43 8.30 -19.34
N ARG A 130 -9.48 9.24 -19.18
CA ARG A 130 -9.09 10.07 -20.32
C ARG A 130 -8.24 9.20 -21.22
N GLU A 131 -8.86 8.68 -22.28
CA GLU A 131 -8.16 8.23 -23.47
C GLU A 131 -7.13 9.30 -23.85
N THR A 132 -5.86 8.98 -23.68
CA THR A 132 -4.78 9.78 -24.27
C THR A 132 -4.75 9.38 -25.73
N HIS A 133 -5.35 10.22 -26.58
CA HIS A 133 -5.31 10.05 -28.01
C HIS A 133 -3.87 9.82 -28.50
N GLY A 134 -3.71 8.70 -29.20
CA GLY A 134 -2.69 8.33 -30.17
C GLY A 134 -1.43 9.17 -30.26
N ILE A 135 -0.33 8.63 -29.75
CA ILE A 135 0.97 8.85 -30.38
C ILE A 135 1.10 7.76 -31.45
N SER A 136 0.88 8.14 -32.72
CA SER A 136 1.28 7.29 -33.85
C SER A 136 2.80 7.12 -33.83
N PRO A 137 3.34 5.91 -33.98
CA PRO A 137 4.77 5.73 -34.22
C PRO A 137 5.13 6.26 -35.61
N PRO A 138 6.29 6.93 -35.79
CA PRO A 138 6.74 7.33 -37.11
C PRO A 138 7.29 6.13 -37.89
N LEU A 139 6.71 5.99 -39.09
CA LEU A 139 7.08 5.23 -40.30
C LEU A 139 7.00 3.70 -40.25
#